data_AF-A0A1Q8B4W3-F1
#
_entry.id   AF-A0A1Q8B4W3-F1
#
_cell.length_a   1.000
_cell.length_b   1.000
_cell.length_c   1.000
_cell.angle_alpha   90.00
_cell.angle_beta   90.00
_cell.angle_gamma   90.00
#
_symmetry.space_group_name_H-M   'P 1'
#
loop_
_entity.id
_entity.type
_entity.pdbx_description
1 polymer ?
#
loop_
_entity_poly.entity_id
_entity_poly.type
_entity_poly.pdbx_seq_one_letter_code
_entity_poly.pdbx_strand_id
1 'polypeptide(L)'
;MAKSVDKPVQVTCPCCHAKLTIDAALSVVLSHEEPPKKGPDVDLTDAQKILAEQQRQREDKFRDSWFEESHHAEKPIRDFDLD
;
A
#
# COMPACT_ATOMS: atom_id res chain seq x y z
N MET A 1 -30.62 -41.75 -6.64
CA MET A 1 -29.50 -42.14 -7.54
C MET A 1 -28.23 -41.59 -6.95
N ALA A 2 -27.31 -42.47 -6.52
CA ALA A 2 -26.05 -42.05 -5.92
C ALA A 2 -25.11 -41.57 -7.04
N LYS A 3 -24.87 -40.26 -7.08
CA LYS A 3 -23.91 -39.65 -8.01
C LYS A 3 -22.53 -40.15 -7.62
N SER A 4 -21.87 -40.89 -8.52
CA SER A 4 -20.48 -41.31 -8.34
C SER A 4 -19.65 -40.06 -8.08
N VAL A 5 -18.96 -40.05 -6.94
CA VAL A 5 -18.08 -38.94 -6.58
C VAL A 5 -16.81 -39.13 -7.38
N ASP A 6 -16.74 -38.46 -8.53
CA ASP A 6 -15.53 -38.40 -9.34
C ASP A 6 -14.42 -37.71 -8.55
N LYS A 7 -13.21 -38.27 -8.64
CA LYS A 7 -12.09 -37.80 -7.83
C LYS A 7 -11.64 -36.43 -8.35
N PRO A 8 -11.61 -35.38 -7.49
CA PRO A 8 -11.24 -34.04 -7.93
C PRO A 8 -9.77 -33.99 -8.35
N VAL A 9 -9.49 -33.24 -9.41
CA VAL A 9 -8.15 -33.04 -9.98
C VAL A 9 -7.57 -31.73 -9.45
N GLN A 10 -6.31 -31.75 -9.02
CA GLN A 10 -5.59 -30.55 -8.63
C GLN A 10 -4.69 -30.07 -9.78
N VAL A 11 -4.85 -28.81 -10.17
CA VAL A 11 -4.02 -28.17 -11.20
C VAL A 11 -3.62 -26.77 -10.75
N THR A 12 -2.52 -26.26 -11.31
CA THR A 12 -2.08 -24.88 -11.09
C THR A 12 -2.60 -23.97 -12.21
N CYS A 13 -3.24 -22.84 -11.89
CA CYS A 13 -3.66 -21.89 -12.93
C CYS A 13 -2.43 -21.27 -13.60
N PRO A 14 -2.32 -21.27 -14.94
CA PRO A 14 -1.26 -20.53 -15.64
C PRO A 14 -1.42 -19.00 -15.54
N CYS A 15 -2.59 -18.53 -15.10
CA CYS A 15 -2.94 -17.12 -15.00
C CYS A 15 -2.41 -16.42 -13.73
N CYS A 16 -2.60 -17.07 -12.58
CA CYS A 16 -2.36 -16.49 -11.26
C CYS A 16 -1.52 -17.42 -10.36
N HIS A 17 -1.09 -18.58 -10.88
CA HIS A 17 -0.38 -19.61 -10.12
C HIS A 17 -1.15 -20.14 -8.89
N ALA A 18 -2.46 -19.92 -8.82
CA ALA A 18 -3.33 -20.49 -7.79
C ALA A 18 -3.44 -22.01 -7.91
N LYS A 19 -3.62 -22.68 -6.77
CA LYS A 19 -4.00 -24.09 -6.74
C LYS A 19 -5.51 -24.18 -6.96
N LEU A 20 -5.89 -24.85 -8.04
CA LEU A 20 -7.28 -25.09 -8.41
C LEU A 20 -7.64 -26.55 -8.14
N THR A 21 -8.80 -26.76 -7.55
CA THR A 21 -9.43 -28.09 -7.45
C THR A 21 -10.60 -28.13 -8.42
N ILE A 22 -10.56 -29.05 -9.39
CA ILE A 22 -11.51 -29.13 -10.50
C ILE A 22 -12.24 -30.46 -10.47
N ASP A 23 -13.57 -30.42 -10.67
CA ASP A 23 -14.39 -31.60 -10.94
C ASP A 23 -14.27 -31.97 -12.42
N ALA A 24 -13.72 -33.15 -12.72
CA ALA A 24 -13.47 -33.59 -14.09
C ALA A 24 -14.75 -33.96 -14.87
N ALA A 25 -15.84 -34.32 -14.18
CA ALA A 25 -17.09 -34.72 -14.83
C ALA A 25 -17.94 -33.49 -15.21
N LEU A 26 -17.96 -32.48 -14.35
CA LEU A 26 -18.73 -31.25 -14.57
C LEU A 26 -17.90 -30.15 -15.26
N SER A 27 -16.58 -30.30 -15.30
CA SER A 27 -15.65 -29.26 -15.79
C SER A 27 -15.81 -27.93 -15.05
N VAL A 28 -16.00 -28.00 -13.72
CA VAL A 28 -16.21 -26.83 -12.84
C VAL A 28 -15.09 -26.73 -11.81
N VAL A 29 -14.70 -25.50 -11.47
CA VAL A 29 -13.75 -25.21 -10.39
C VAL A 29 -14.48 -25.29 -9.04
N LEU A 30 -14.04 -26.21 -8.19
CA LEU A 30 -14.58 -26.41 -6.83
C LEU A 30 -13.91 -25.49 -5.79
N SER A 31 -12.61 -25.19 -5.96
CA SER A 31 -11.85 -24.34 -5.04
C SER A 31 -10.71 -23.61 -5.75
N HIS A 32 -10.44 -22.38 -5.32
CA HIS A 32 -9.35 -21.51 -5.77
C HIS A 32 -8.55 -21.02 -4.56
N GLU A 33 -7.36 -21.59 -4.35
CA GLU A 33 -6.41 -21.13 -3.35
C GLU A 33 -5.35 -20.24 -4.02
N GLU A 34 -5.38 -18.94 -3.71
CA GLU A 34 -4.32 -18.01 -4.10
C GLU A 34 -2.98 -18.47 -3.53
N PRO A 35 -1.88 -18.35 -4.30
CA PRO A 35 -0.56 -18.69 -3.79
C PRO A 35 -0.25 -17.78 -2.59
N PRO A 36 0.39 -18.32 -1.53
CA PRO A 36 0.78 -17.50 -0.39
C PRO A 36 1.69 -16.39 -0.91
N LYS A 37 1.20 -15.15 -0.84
CA LYS A 37 2.00 -13.98 -1.14
C LYS A 37 3.15 -14.02 -0.15
N LYS A 38 4.36 -14.30 -0.65
CA LYS A 38 5.57 -14.03 0.14
C LYS A 38 5.47 -12.56 0.50
N GLY A 39 5.22 -12.28 1.78
CA GLY A 39 5.21 -10.92 2.28
C GLY A 39 6.51 -10.26 1.84
N PRO A 40 6.50 -8.94 1.56
CA PRO A 40 7.73 -8.28 1.21
C PRO A 40 8.70 -8.54 2.37
N ASP A 41 9.86 -9.09 2.05
CA ASP A 41 10.98 -9.27 2.97
C ASP A 41 11.48 -7.85 3.28
N VAL A 42 10.70 -7.13 4.09
CA VAL A 42 11.00 -5.75 4.45
C VAL A 42 11.93 -5.83 5.65
N ASP A 43 13.20 -5.56 5.37
CA ASP A 43 14.18 -5.32 6.41
C ASP A 43 13.82 -4.01 7.14
N LEU A 44 13.17 -4.15 8.31
CA LEU A 44 12.73 -3.04 9.14
C LEU A 44 13.89 -2.31 9.84
N THR A 45 15.14 -2.77 9.66
CA THR A 45 16.31 -2.25 10.36
C THR A 45 16.55 -0.76 10.10
N ASP A 46 16.28 -0.27 8.89
CA ASP A 46 16.46 1.15 8.54
C ASP A 46 15.19 2.02 8.68
N ALA A 47 14.05 1.41 9.02
CA ALA A 47 12.78 2.14 9.13
C ALA A 47 12.85 3.26 10.18
N GLN A 48 13.55 3.04 11.29
CA GLN A 48 13.72 4.05 12.35
C GLN A 48 14.50 5.27 11.86
N LYS A 49 15.55 5.07 11.04
CA LYS A 49 16.35 6.17 10.49
C LYS A 49 15.54 7.00 9.50
N ILE A 50 14.77 6.34 8.64
CA ILE A 50 13.91 7.02 7.65
C ILE A 50 12.85 7.87 8.36
N LEU A 51 12.21 7.33 9.41
CA LEU A 51 11.21 8.07 10.17
C LEU A 51 11.80 9.28 10.91
N ALA A 52 12.98 9.13 11.51
CA ALA A 52 13.68 10.24 12.17
C ALA A 52 14.07 11.35 11.19
N GLU A 53 14.55 10.99 10.00
CA GLU A 53 14.88 11.95 8.94
C GLU A 53 13.64 12.70 8.44
N GLN A 54 12.54 11.98 8.21
CA GLN A 54 11.27 12.61 7.82
C GLN A 54 10.73 13.54 8.91
N GLN A 55 10.91 13.21 10.19
CA GLN A 55 10.50 14.09 11.29
C GLN A 55 11.29 15.40 11.25
N ARG A 56 12.62 15.34 11.09
CA ARG A 56 13.47 16.54 10.98
C ARG A 56 13.04 17.43 9.82
N GLN A 57 12.84 16.84 8.64
CA GLN A 57 12.41 17.59 7.46
C GLN A 57 11.04 18.26 7.64
N ARG A 58 10.12 17.64 8.39
CA ARG A 58 8.81 18.22 8.69
C ARG A 58 8.95 19.41 9.66
N GLU A 59 9.77 19.27 10.69
CA GLU A 59 10.03 20.34 11.66
C GLU A 59 10.75 21.53 11.03
N ASP A 60 11.73 21.30 10.15
CA ASP A 60 12.44 22.39 9.45
C ASP A 60 11.49 23.17 8.53
N LYS A 61 10.69 22.46 7.70
CA LYS A 61 9.67 23.11 6.85
C LYS A 61 8.65 23.89 7.66
N PHE A 62 8.25 23.36 8.82
CA PHE A 62 7.32 24.03 9.71
C PHE A 62 7.94 25.31 10.28
N ARG A 63 9.21 25.27 10.73
CA ARG A 63 9.94 26.44 11.23
C ARG A 63 10.10 27.52 10.16
N ASP A 64 10.42 27.13 8.93
CA ASP A 64 10.54 28.05 7.81
C ASP A 64 9.20 28.75 7.53
N SER A 65 8.12 27.97 7.45
CA SER A 65 6.76 28.50 7.25
C SER A 65 6.34 29.44 8.38
N TRP A 66 6.65 29.08 9.63
CA TRP A 66 6.36 29.88 10.81
C TRP A 66 7.13 31.21 10.81
N PHE A 67 8.39 31.18 10.42
CA PHE A 67 9.22 32.37 10.30
C PHE A 67 8.66 33.31 9.22
N GLU A 68 8.33 32.78 8.03
CA GLU A 68 7.70 33.56 6.96
C GLU A 68 6.39 34.19 7.39
N GLU A 69 5.51 33.45 8.06
CA GLU A 69 4.23 33.97 8.55
C GLU A 69 4.42 35.09 9.59
N SER A 70 5.37 34.92 10.52
CA SER A 70 5.69 35.92 11.54
C SER A 70 6.22 37.23 10.93
N HIS A 71 7.10 37.13 9.92
CA HIS A 71 7.67 38.31 9.26
C HIS A 71 6.68 38.98 8.31
N HIS A 72 5.75 38.23 7.73
CA HIS A 72 4.66 38.79 6.94
C HIS A 72 3.65 39.55 7.83
N ALA A 73 3.38 39.05 9.03
CA ALA A 73 2.50 39.71 10.00
C ALA A 73 3.09 41.03 10.56
N GLU A 74 4.42 41.18 10.57
CA GLU A 74 5.09 42.40 11.07
C GLU A 74 5.14 43.54 10.03
N LYS A 75 4.89 43.29 8.75
CA LYS A 75 4.85 44.36 7.73
C LYS A 75 3.70 45.34 8.06
N PRO A 76 3.99 46.61 8.37
CA PRO A 76 2.94 47.57 8.65
C PRO A 76 2.06 47.77 7.42
N ILE A 77 0.75 47.81 7.65
CA ILE A 77 -0.33 48.03 6.66
C ILE A 77 -0.27 49.48 6.12
N ARG A 78 0.87 49.94 5.63
CA ARG A 78 1.11 51.35 5.22
C ARG A 78 1.54 51.51 3.76
N ASP A 79 1.50 50.45 2.97
CA ASP A 79 1.86 50.48 1.54
C ASP A 79 0.65 50.32 0.59
N PHE A 80 -0.60 50.51 1.05
CA PHE A 80 -1.80 50.31 0.22
C PHE A 80 -2.45 51.58 -0.38
N ASP A 81 -1.98 52.81 -0.09
CA ASP A 81 -2.59 54.01 -0.70
C ASP A 81 -1.57 55.10 -1.06
N LEU A 82 -0.97 55.00 -2.26
CA LEU A 82 -0.39 56.16 -2.96
C LEU A 82 -0.50 55.99 -4.48
N ASP A 83 -1.74 55.99 -4.99
CA ASP A 83 -2.15 56.50 -6.31
C ASP A 83 -3.47 57.28 -6.14
#